data_AF-A0AAD6TDD4-F1
#
_entry.id   AF-A0AAD6TDD4-F1
#
_cell.length_a   1.000
_cell.length_b   1.000
_cell.length_c   1.000
_cell.angle_alpha   90.00
_cell.angle_beta   90.00
_cell.angle_gamma   90.00
#
_symmetry.space_group_name_H-M   'P 1'
#
loop_
_entity.id
_entity.type
_entity.pdbx_description
1 polymer ?
#
loop_
_entity_poly.entity_id
_entity_poly.type
_entity_poly.pdbx_seq_one_letter_code
_entity_poly.pdbx_strand_id
1 'polypeptide(L)'
;MDLVLDLFDHYLLDAVYAQALPLDSHNASATAILPSPSSQWSKIVSLLPRPPISFEDASYSLSQPFQISAWPREYMPRQILSLSIITLVGIHFLYFIFAGLSYRYIFNHEMRKHPRFLKNQEKLEIQSSLRAFPSITLLTLPWFVAEVRGYSRLYDGADTYGYLYLFLSAPFFLLFTDYCIYWVHRTLHVPAIYKVLHKPHHKWIIPTPWASHAFNPIDGYLQSVPYHLFIFIFPLHRWLYLGMFVFVNFWSIFIHDSDMITGHPLESVINGPAHHTLHHLYFTVNYGQYFTWADRVGKSYRQPESSLDPMLEVKALKAAKAE
;
A
#
# COMPACT_ATOMS: atom_id res chain seq x y z
N MET A 1 9.72 5.01 -4.41
CA MET A 1 9.68 4.04 -5.51
C MET A 1 10.91 4.13 -6.38
N ASP A 2 11.51 5.30 -6.58
CA ASP A 2 12.78 5.51 -7.29
C ASP A 2 13.88 4.58 -6.78
N LEU A 3 14.20 4.65 -5.50
CA LEU A 3 15.22 3.83 -4.83
C LEU A 3 14.92 2.33 -4.95
N VAL A 4 13.66 1.94 -4.81
CA VAL A 4 13.25 0.53 -4.90
C VAL A 4 13.38 0.05 -6.34
N LEU A 5 12.95 0.85 -7.32
CA LEU A 5 13.07 0.52 -8.73
C LEU A 5 14.53 0.39 -9.12
N ASP A 6 15.41 1.30 -8.70
CA ASP A 6 16.85 1.25 -8.98
C ASP A 6 17.51 -0.01 -8.43
N LEU A 7 17.19 -0.39 -7.19
CA LEU A 7 17.68 -1.64 -6.59
C LEU A 7 17.19 -2.86 -7.36
N PHE A 8 15.90 -2.90 -7.72
CA PHE A 8 15.35 -4.01 -8.50
C PHE A 8 15.93 -4.05 -9.91
N ASP A 9 16.11 -2.92 -10.58
CA ASP A 9 16.75 -2.83 -11.89
C ASP A 9 18.18 -3.37 -11.83
N HIS A 10 18.98 -2.93 -10.85
CA HIS A 10 20.36 -3.35 -10.72
C HIS A 10 20.53 -4.84 -10.39
N TYR A 11 19.73 -5.38 -9.47
CA TYR A 11 19.91 -6.75 -8.98
C TYR A 11 19.06 -7.81 -9.70
N LEU A 12 18.05 -7.42 -10.46
CA LEU A 12 17.09 -8.38 -11.04
C LEU A 12 16.55 -7.98 -12.42
N LEU A 13 15.91 -6.83 -12.55
CA LEU A 13 15.09 -6.51 -13.72
C LEU A 13 15.94 -6.29 -14.97
N ASP A 14 17.15 -5.73 -14.88
CA ASP A 14 18.03 -5.63 -16.05
C ASP A 14 18.27 -7.01 -16.68
N ALA A 15 18.56 -8.03 -15.86
CA ALA A 15 18.77 -9.40 -16.34
C ALA A 15 17.49 -10.00 -16.92
N VAL A 16 16.35 -9.79 -16.27
CA VAL A 16 15.04 -10.28 -16.74
C VAL A 16 14.67 -9.65 -18.08
N TYR A 17 14.79 -8.33 -18.21
CA TYR A 17 14.46 -7.61 -19.44
C TYR A 17 15.47 -7.89 -20.56
N ALA A 18 16.75 -8.10 -20.26
CA ALA A 18 17.75 -8.51 -21.26
C ALA A 18 17.45 -9.92 -21.80
N GLN A 19 17.04 -10.85 -20.94
CA GLN A 19 16.68 -12.21 -21.36
C GLN A 19 15.34 -12.27 -22.11
N ALA A 20 14.33 -11.54 -21.63
CA ALA A 20 13.00 -11.55 -22.22
C ALA A 20 12.91 -10.72 -23.52
N LEU A 21 13.69 -9.65 -23.61
CA LEU A 21 13.61 -8.61 -24.63
C LEU A 21 15.04 -8.13 -24.99
N PRO A 22 15.90 -9.02 -25.53
CA PRO A 22 17.28 -8.66 -25.83
C PRO A 22 17.35 -7.57 -26.90
N LEU A 23 18.33 -6.68 -26.77
CA LEU A 23 18.67 -5.73 -27.81
C LEU A 23 19.33 -6.47 -28.98
N ASP A 24 18.69 -6.49 -30.15
CA ASP A 24 19.29 -7.08 -31.34
C ASP A 24 20.45 -6.20 -31.84
N SER A 25 21.62 -6.82 -32.05
CA SER A 25 22.82 -6.18 -32.64
C SER A 25 22.57 -5.60 -34.05
N HIS A 26 21.48 -5.98 -34.70
CA HIS A 26 21.14 -5.60 -36.06
C HIS A 26 20.47 -4.22 -36.20
N ASN A 27 20.01 -3.59 -35.11
CA ASN A 27 19.44 -2.24 -35.18
C ASN A 27 20.49 -1.12 -35.25
N ALA A 28 21.79 -1.44 -35.24
CA ALA A 28 22.86 -0.48 -35.53
C ALA A 28 23.09 -0.29 -37.05
N SER A 29 22.41 -1.04 -37.93
CA SER A 29 22.48 -0.86 -39.39
C SER A 29 21.16 -1.25 -40.05
N ALA A 30 20.54 -0.32 -40.77
CA ALA A 30 19.17 -0.36 -41.29
C ALA A 30 18.87 -1.44 -42.38
N THR A 31 19.64 -2.52 -42.49
CA THR A 31 19.55 -3.47 -43.63
C THR A 31 19.73 -4.95 -43.29
N ALA A 32 19.51 -5.39 -42.04
CA ALA A 32 19.56 -6.82 -41.72
C ALA A 32 18.20 -7.50 -41.92
N ILE A 33 18.15 -8.50 -42.79
CA ILE A 33 17.01 -9.43 -42.92
C ILE A 33 16.91 -10.22 -41.61
N LEU A 34 15.85 -9.96 -40.83
CA LEU A 34 15.59 -10.69 -39.58
C LEU A 34 15.38 -12.18 -39.89
N PRO A 35 16.06 -13.12 -39.20
CA PRO A 35 15.71 -14.53 -39.30
C PRO A 35 14.26 -14.71 -38.82
N SER A 36 13.49 -15.52 -39.55
CA SER A 36 12.11 -15.82 -39.18
C SER A 36 12.06 -16.32 -37.73
N PRO A 37 11.31 -15.66 -36.84
CA PRO A 37 11.27 -16.02 -35.43
C PRO A 37 10.82 -17.48 -35.25
N SER A 38 11.70 -18.28 -34.64
CA SER A 38 11.54 -19.73 -34.47
C SER A 38 10.48 -20.12 -33.43
N SER A 39 10.03 -19.18 -32.59
CA SER A 39 9.02 -19.41 -31.55
C SER A 39 7.91 -18.35 -31.59
N GLN A 40 6.75 -18.67 -31.01
CA GLN A 40 5.66 -17.68 -30.83
C GLN A 40 6.11 -16.51 -29.96
N TRP A 41 6.99 -16.76 -28.98
CA TRP A 41 7.55 -15.72 -28.12
C TRP A 41 8.41 -14.73 -28.92
N SER A 42 9.31 -15.20 -29.78
CA SER A 42 10.14 -14.31 -30.61
C SER A 42 9.32 -13.50 -31.62
N LYS A 43 8.18 -14.05 -32.10
CA LYS A 43 7.20 -13.30 -32.89
C LYS A 43 6.60 -12.14 -32.09
N ILE A 44 6.12 -12.40 -30.87
CA ILE A 44 5.54 -11.37 -30.01
C ILE A 44 6.57 -10.28 -29.69
N VAL A 45 7.77 -10.66 -29.27
CA VAL A 45 8.86 -9.73 -28.93
C VAL A 45 9.26 -8.87 -30.13
N SER A 46 9.27 -9.43 -31.34
CA SER A 46 9.60 -8.66 -32.56
C SER A 46 8.58 -7.55 -32.89
N LEU A 47 7.36 -7.65 -32.36
CA LEU A 47 6.30 -6.66 -32.56
C LEU A 47 6.32 -5.53 -31.50
N LEU A 48 7.10 -5.68 -30.43
CA LEU A 48 7.15 -4.68 -29.37
C LEU A 48 7.91 -3.43 -29.82
N PRO A 49 7.43 -2.21 -29.49
CA PRO A 49 8.13 -0.98 -29.85
C PRO A 49 9.53 -0.92 -29.25
N ARG A 50 10.48 -0.40 -30.03
CA ARG A 50 11.87 -0.22 -29.61
C ARG A 50 12.20 1.28 -29.58
N PRO A 51 12.37 1.89 -28.41
CA PRO A 51 12.79 3.28 -28.32
C PRO A 51 14.24 3.44 -28.82
N PRO A 52 14.64 4.65 -29.23
CA PRO A 52 16.04 4.96 -29.47
C PRO A 52 16.87 4.68 -28.21
N ILE A 53 18.03 4.04 -28.38
CA ILE A 53 18.99 3.77 -27.31
C ILE A 53 20.06 4.86 -27.26
N SER A 54 20.65 5.07 -26.09
CA SER A 54 21.75 6.03 -25.95
C SER A 54 23.01 5.54 -26.67
N PHE A 55 23.93 6.45 -26.98
CA PHE A 55 25.20 6.08 -27.61
C PHE A 55 26.05 5.18 -26.69
N GLU A 56 25.99 5.41 -25.38
CA GLU A 56 26.68 4.58 -24.38
C GLU A 56 26.13 3.14 -24.39
N ASP A 57 24.81 2.98 -24.35
CA ASP A 57 24.17 1.65 -24.41
C ASP A 57 24.47 0.92 -25.73
N ALA A 58 24.49 1.66 -26.84
CA ALA A 58 24.85 1.11 -28.15
C ALA A 58 26.32 0.64 -28.18
N SER A 59 27.24 1.42 -27.61
CA SER A 59 28.65 1.06 -27.53
C SER A 59 28.90 -0.14 -26.61
N TYR A 60 28.21 -0.21 -25.46
CA TYR A 60 28.27 -1.34 -24.53
C TYR A 60 27.69 -2.60 -25.16
N SER A 61 26.60 -2.48 -25.95
CA SER A 61 25.98 -3.59 -26.67
C SER A 61 26.90 -4.28 -27.67
N LEU A 62 27.84 -3.54 -28.26
CA LEU A 62 28.82 -4.09 -29.20
C LEU A 62 29.87 -4.95 -28.49
N SER A 63 30.11 -4.70 -27.20
CA SER A 63 31.09 -5.44 -26.38
C SER A 63 30.49 -6.65 -25.66
N GLN A 64 29.20 -6.60 -25.30
CA GLN A 64 28.46 -7.66 -24.63
C GLN A 64 27.03 -7.79 -25.21
N PRO A 65 26.90 -8.28 -26.45
CA PRO A 65 25.59 -8.56 -27.03
C PRO A 65 24.84 -9.55 -26.13
N PHE A 66 23.53 -9.37 -25.96
CA PHE A 66 22.64 -10.17 -25.09
C PHE A 66 22.63 -9.86 -23.59
N GLN A 67 23.41 -8.89 -23.10
CA GLN A 67 23.30 -8.41 -21.71
C GLN A 67 22.44 -7.15 -21.54
N ILE A 68 21.95 -6.57 -22.63
CA ILE A 68 21.20 -5.31 -22.62
C ILE A 68 19.79 -5.56 -23.15
N SER A 69 18.80 -4.99 -22.48
CA SER A 69 17.43 -5.02 -22.95
C SER A 69 17.18 -3.99 -24.06
N ALA A 70 16.32 -4.34 -25.01
CA ALA A 70 15.74 -3.40 -25.97
C ALA A 70 14.86 -2.31 -25.29
N TRP A 71 14.42 -2.53 -24.04
CA TRP A 71 13.72 -1.52 -23.24
C TRP A 71 14.68 -0.94 -22.18
N PRO A 72 15.26 0.26 -22.41
CA PRO A 72 16.13 0.91 -21.44
C PRO A 72 15.35 1.28 -20.17
N ARG A 73 16.05 1.49 -19.05
CA ARG A 73 15.44 1.79 -17.74
C ARG A 73 14.48 2.98 -17.77
N GLU A 74 14.80 4.00 -18.57
CA GLU A 74 13.98 5.22 -18.72
C GLU A 74 12.74 5.05 -19.59
N TYR A 75 12.59 3.90 -20.25
CA TYR A 75 11.47 3.65 -21.14
C TYR A 75 10.17 3.49 -20.34
N MET A 76 9.20 4.35 -20.63
CA MET A 76 7.97 4.45 -19.84
C MET A 76 7.21 3.12 -19.68
N PRO A 77 7.00 2.29 -20.74
CA PRO A 77 6.39 0.97 -20.58
C PRO A 77 7.16 0.04 -19.64
N ARG A 78 8.50 0.07 -19.65
CA ARG A 78 9.33 -0.69 -18.70
C ARG A 78 9.13 -0.18 -17.28
N GLN A 79 9.16 1.13 -17.06
CA GLN A 79 8.92 1.71 -15.73
C GLN A 79 7.53 1.34 -15.21
N ILE A 80 6.47 1.50 -16.01
CA ILE A 80 5.10 1.15 -15.64
C ILE A 80 4.98 -0.33 -15.28
N LEU A 81 5.51 -1.23 -16.12
CA LEU A 81 5.44 -2.67 -15.87
C LEU A 81 6.21 -3.07 -14.62
N SER A 82 7.44 -2.55 -14.46
CA SER A 82 8.31 -2.84 -13.32
C SER A 82 7.71 -2.33 -12.01
N LEU A 83 7.24 -1.09 -11.99
CA LEU A 83 6.57 -0.51 -10.81
C LEU A 83 5.30 -1.27 -10.47
N SER A 84 4.52 -1.72 -11.46
CA SER A 84 3.33 -2.55 -11.23
C SER A 84 3.69 -3.85 -10.53
N ILE A 85 4.69 -4.57 -11.03
CA ILE A 85 5.13 -5.85 -10.49
C ILE A 85 5.72 -5.67 -9.09
N ILE A 86 6.65 -4.73 -8.91
CA ILE A 86 7.27 -4.43 -7.61
C ILE A 86 6.21 -4.07 -6.58
N THR A 87 5.27 -3.18 -6.93
CA THR A 87 4.20 -2.76 -6.02
C THR A 87 3.31 -3.93 -5.64
N LEU A 88 2.91 -4.77 -6.61
CA LEU A 88 2.09 -5.95 -6.33
C LEU A 88 2.84 -6.95 -5.44
N VAL A 89 4.10 -7.26 -5.72
CA VAL A 89 4.88 -8.15 -4.86
C VAL A 89 5.04 -7.55 -3.46
N GLY A 90 5.34 -6.25 -3.37
CA GLY A 90 5.52 -5.53 -2.11
C GLY A 90 4.26 -5.51 -1.24
N ILE A 91 3.09 -5.18 -1.81
CA ILE A 91 1.84 -5.16 -1.04
C ILE A 91 1.48 -6.56 -0.55
N HIS A 92 1.68 -7.62 -1.35
CA HIS A 92 1.45 -8.99 -0.89
C HIS A 92 2.41 -9.37 0.24
N PHE A 93 3.68 -9.03 0.10
CA PHE A 93 4.70 -9.30 1.12
C PHE A 93 4.36 -8.61 2.45
N LEU A 94 4.12 -7.29 2.43
CA LEU A 94 3.78 -6.52 3.64
C LEU A 94 2.46 -7.02 4.25
N TYR A 95 1.45 -7.25 3.43
CA TYR A 95 0.14 -7.72 3.88
C TYR A 95 0.23 -9.08 4.57
N PHE A 96 0.82 -10.10 3.94
CA PHE A 96 0.87 -11.44 4.53
C PHE A 96 1.81 -11.52 5.74
N ILE A 97 2.88 -10.72 5.78
CA ILE A 97 3.76 -10.67 6.95
C ILE A 97 3.07 -9.97 8.12
N PHE A 98 2.64 -8.72 7.95
CA PHE A 98 2.09 -7.96 9.08
C PHE A 98 0.74 -8.52 9.52
N ALA A 99 -0.17 -8.82 8.59
CA ALA A 99 -1.46 -9.39 8.97
C ALA A 99 -1.29 -10.83 9.50
N GLY A 100 -0.36 -11.61 8.96
CA GLY A 100 -0.07 -12.96 9.46
C GLY A 100 0.52 -12.96 10.87
N LEU A 101 1.48 -12.08 11.15
CA LEU A 101 2.06 -11.92 12.48
C LEU A 101 1.02 -11.38 13.47
N SER A 102 0.25 -10.36 13.10
CA SER A 102 -0.78 -9.81 13.98
C SER A 102 -1.87 -10.84 14.26
N TYR A 103 -2.35 -11.53 13.22
CA TYR A 103 -3.32 -12.61 13.37
C TYR A 103 -2.79 -13.72 14.28
N ARG A 104 -1.52 -14.10 14.18
CA ARG A 104 -0.94 -15.21 14.94
C ARG A 104 -0.67 -14.89 16.41
N TYR A 105 -0.25 -13.67 16.71
CA TYR A 105 0.34 -13.30 18.00
C TYR A 105 -0.45 -12.23 18.78
N ILE A 106 -1.26 -11.41 18.10
CA ILE A 106 -1.97 -10.27 18.70
C ILE A 106 -3.49 -10.52 18.69
N PHE A 107 -4.05 -10.93 17.55
CA PHE A 107 -5.49 -11.11 17.38
C PHE A 107 -6.09 -12.12 18.37
N ASN A 108 -7.14 -11.70 19.08
CA ASN A 108 -7.87 -12.57 19.99
C ASN A 108 -8.82 -13.50 19.22
N HIS A 109 -8.41 -14.76 19.05
CA HIS A 109 -9.14 -15.76 18.29
C HIS A 109 -10.50 -16.16 18.88
N GLU A 110 -10.81 -15.78 20.13
CA GLU A 110 -12.14 -15.96 20.72
C GLU A 110 -13.19 -15.05 20.06
N MET A 111 -12.78 -13.96 19.41
CA MET A 111 -13.67 -13.08 18.63
C MET A 111 -14.38 -13.82 17.49
N ARG A 112 -13.85 -14.96 17.02
CA ARG A 112 -14.53 -15.82 16.02
C ARG A 112 -15.86 -16.38 16.51
N LYS A 113 -16.11 -16.38 17.82
CA LYS A 113 -17.37 -16.83 18.44
C LYS A 113 -18.41 -15.71 18.51
N HIS A 114 -18.06 -14.49 18.13
CA HIS A 114 -18.95 -13.34 18.15
C HIS A 114 -20.10 -13.54 17.14
N PRO A 115 -21.37 -13.23 17.48
CA PRO A 115 -22.51 -13.47 16.57
C PRO A 115 -22.43 -12.74 15.24
N ARG A 116 -21.76 -11.58 15.23
CA ARG A 116 -21.49 -10.77 14.03
C ARG A 116 -20.20 -11.15 13.29
N PHE A 117 -19.50 -12.20 13.72
CA PHE A 117 -18.37 -12.76 12.97
C PHE A 117 -18.89 -13.66 11.85
N LEU A 118 -18.52 -13.37 10.61
CA LEU A 118 -19.05 -14.06 9.45
C LEU A 118 -18.45 -15.46 9.28
N LYS A 119 -19.21 -16.37 8.66
CA LYS A 119 -18.69 -17.70 8.33
C LYS A 119 -17.56 -17.60 7.30
N ASN A 120 -16.40 -18.19 7.60
CA ASN A 120 -15.19 -18.11 6.78
C ASN A 120 -14.69 -16.67 6.57
N GLN A 121 -14.91 -15.78 7.53
CA GLN A 121 -14.62 -14.35 7.39
C GLN A 121 -13.18 -14.10 6.96
N GLU A 122 -12.21 -14.76 7.57
CA GLU A 122 -10.78 -14.56 7.31
C GLU A 122 -10.44 -14.86 5.84
N LYS A 123 -10.99 -15.95 5.30
CA LYS A 123 -10.83 -16.29 3.88
C LYS A 123 -11.46 -15.22 2.97
N LEU A 124 -12.63 -14.71 3.33
CA LEU A 124 -13.33 -13.71 2.54
C LEU A 124 -12.65 -12.34 2.61
N GLU A 125 -12.09 -11.97 3.76
CA GLU A 125 -11.26 -10.78 3.96
C GLU A 125 -10.02 -10.86 3.06
N ILE A 126 -9.26 -11.96 3.13
CA ILE A 126 -8.10 -12.20 2.26
C ILE A 126 -8.48 -12.12 0.78
N GLN A 127 -9.54 -12.81 0.37
CA GLN A 127 -9.98 -12.76 -1.03
C GLN A 127 -10.40 -11.36 -1.47
N SER A 128 -11.02 -10.58 -0.58
CA SER A 128 -11.39 -9.20 -0.87
C SER A 128 -10.17 -8.32 -1.06
N SER A 129 -9.17 -8.43 -0.17
CA SER A 129 -7.90 -7.70 -0.25
C SER A 129 -7.13 -8.03 -1.54
N LEU A 130 -6.97 -9.33 -1.84
CA LEU A 130 -6.26 -9.78 -3.05
C LEU A 130 -6.93 -9.33 -4.35
N ARG A 131 -8.28 -9.26 -4.38
CA ARG A 131 -9.02 -8.73 -5.53
C ARG A 131 -8.88 -7.21 -5.68
N ALA A 132 -8.67 -6.49 -4.59
CA ALA A 132 -8.55 -5.04 -4.61
C ALA A 132 -7.15 -4.57 -5.06
N PHE A 133 -6.09 -5.32 -4.72
CA PHE A 133 -4.71 -4.91 -4.97
C PHE A 133 -4.40 -4.51 -6.41
N PRO A 134 -4.78 -5.26 -7.48
CA PRO A 134 -4.46 -4.85 -8.84
C PRO A 134 -5.04 -3.49 -9.22
N SER A 135 -6.29 -3.23 -8.83
CA SER A 135 -6.98 -1.98 -9.13
C SER A 135 -6.45 -0.81 -8.30
N ILE A 136 -6.14 -1.02 -7.01
CA ILE A 136 -5.50 0.00 -6.18
C ILE A 136 -4.11 0.34 -6.73
N THR A 137 -3.31 -0.67 -7.11
CA THR A 137 -2.01 -0.47 -7.74
C THR A 137 -2.17 0.35 -9.02
N LEU A 138 -3.10 -0.02 -9.91
CA LEU A 138 -3.33 0.71 -11.16
C LEU A 138 -3.67 2.19 -10.93
N LEU A 139 -4.54 2.48 -9.96
CA LEU A 139 -4.88 3.86 -9.59
C LEU A 139 -3.70 4.63 -8.96
N THR A 140 -2.78 3.91 -8.31
CA THR A 140 -1.62 4.49 -7.63
C THR A 140 -0.42 4.67 -8.57
N LEU A 141 -0.30 3.89 -9.66
CA LEU A 141 0.82 3.94 -10.61
C LEU A 141 1.19 5.34 -11.10
N PRO A 142 0.26 6.25 -11.42
CA PRO A 142 0.62 7.61 -11.84
C PRO A 142 1.49 8.34 -10.81
N TRP A 143 1.25 8.14 -9.51
CA TRP A 143 2.06 8.73 -8.44
C TRP A 143 3.49 8.18 -8.47
N PHE A 144 3.65 6.87 -8.61
CA PHE A 144 4.96 6.22 -8.65
C PHE A 144 5.75 6.57 -9.90
N VAL A 145 5.09 6.61 -11.06
CA VAL A 145 5.73 7.04 -12.31
C VAL A 145 6.16 8.50 -12.21
N ALA A 146 5.32 9.39 -11.68
CA ALA A 146 5.69 10.78 -11.48
C ALA A 146 6.86 10.91 -10.48
N GLU A 147 6.86 10.11 -9.42
CA GLU A 147 7.94 10.06 -8.44
C GLU A 147 9.29 9.69 -9.07
N VAL A 148 9.36 8.55 -9.78
CA VAL A 148 10.63 8.08 -10.39
C VAL A 148 11.11 8.97 -11.53
N ARG A 149 10.22 9.77 -12.12
CA ARG A 149 10.56 10.75 -13.17
C ARG A 149 10.91 12.13 -12.60
N GLY A 150 11.10 12.24 -11.30
CA GLY A 150 11.62 13.44 -10.64
C GLY A 150 10.59 14.55 -10.42
N TYR A 151 9.28 14.26 -10.52
CA TYR A 151 8.24 15.25 -10.20
C TYR A 151 7.97 15.38 -8.69
N SER A 152 8.46 14.44 -7.88
CA SER A 152 8.37 14.54 -6.42
C SER A 152 9.47 15.44 -5.85
N ARG A 153 9.33 15.81 -4.58
CA ARG A 153 10.30 16.56 -3.80
C ARG A 153 11.15 15.66 -2.89
N LEU A 154 11.31 14.38 -3.27
CA LEU A 154 12.20 13.49 -2.54
C LEU A 154 13.65 13.93 -2.69
N TYR A 155 14.40 13.89 -1.59
CA TYR A 155 15.84 14.20 -1.55
C TYR A 155 16.61 13.09 -0.82
N ASP A 156 17.94 13.03 -0.96
CA ASP A 156 18.72 11.99 -0.27
C ASP A 156 19.94 12.37 0.55
N GLY A 157 20.41 13.62 0.54
CA GLY A 157 21.32 14.06 1.60
C GLY A 157 20.57 14.20 2.93
N ALA A 158 20.99 13.49 3.99
CA ALA A 158 20.35 13.61 5.30
C ALA A 158 20.44 15.03 5.90
N ASP A 159 21.45 15.79 5.47
CA ASP A 159 21.75 17.17 5.85
C ASP A 159 21.16 18.22 4.87
N THR A 160 20.55 17.81 3.75
CA THR A 160 20.07 18.74 2.69
C THR A 160 19.14 19.84 3.23
N TYR A 161 18.28 19.51 4.20
CA TYR A 161 17.41 20.47 4.90
C TYR A 161 17.75 20.60 6.40
N GLY A 162 18.87 20.01 6.83
CA GLY A 162 19.29 19.91 8.22
C GLY A 162 18.60 18.78 9.00
N TYR A 163 19.32 18.21 9.98
CA TYR A 163 18.86 17.08 10.76
C TYR A 163 17.59 17.36 11.59
N LEU A 164 17.38 18.62 12.03
CA LEU A 164 16.16 19.00 12.74
C LEU A 164 14.93 18.88 11.84
N TYR A 165 15.03 19.34 10.58
CA TYR A 165 13.96 19.17 9.61
C TYR A 165 13.72 17.69 9.34
N LEU A 166 14.78 16.90 9.11
CA LEU A 166 14.65 15.46 8.88
C LEU A 166 13.91 14.78 10.04
N PHE A 167 14.28 15.06 11.28
CA PHE A 167 13.61 14.50 12.46
C PHE A 167 12.14 14.94 12.56
N LEU A 168 11.85 16.23 12.36
CA LEU A 168 10.48 16.77 12.42
C LEU A 168 9.63 16.39 11.20
N SER A 169 10.23 15.94 10.10
CA SER A 169 9.49 15.57 8.89
C SER A 169 8.65 14.30 9.07
N ALA A 170 9.05 13.38 9.95
CA ALA A 170 8.25 12.19 10.28
C ALA A 170 6.93 12.52 11.01
N PRO A 171 6.91 13.26 12.14
CA PRO A 171 5.67 13.68 12.76
C PRO A 171 4.87 14.64 11.87
N PHE A 172 5.54 15.47 11.06
CA PHE A 172 4.84 16.32 10.08
C PHE A 172 4.10 15.49 9.02
N PHE A 173 4.77 14.47 8.46
CA PHE A 173 4.14 13.52 7.53
C PHE A 173 2.93 12.85 8.18
N LEU A 174 3.07 12.34 9.40
CA LEU A 174 1.96 11.67 10.11
C LEU A 174 0.79 12.62 10.38
N LEU A 175 1.03 13.82 10.88
CA LEU A 175 -0.04 14.80 11.17
C LEU A 175 -0.75 15.26 9.89
N PHE A 176 0.00 15.50 8.81
CA PHE A 176 -0.59 15.87 7.52
C PHE A 176 -1.47 14.74 6.97
N THR A 177 -0.92 13.53 6.91
CA THR A 177 -1.61 12.38 6.34
C THR A 177 -2.83 11.99 7.18
N ASP A 178 -2.72 12.00 8.51
CA ASP A 178 -3.83 11.78 9.43
C ASP A 178 -5.00 12.74 9.18
N TYR A 179 -4.71 14.04 9.02
CA TYR A 179 -5.75 15.04 8.78
C TYR A 179 -6.46 14.85 7.44
N CYS A 180 -5.70 14.57 6.38
CA CYS A 180 -6.26 14.31 5.07
C CYS A 180 -7.10 13.02 5.06
N ILE A 181 -6.59 11.94 5.68
CA ILE A 181 -7.28 10.66 5.79
C ILE A 181 -8.54 10.81 6.61
N TYR A 182 -8.51 11.56 7.73
CA TYR A 182 -9.70 11.87 8.52
C TYR A 182 -10.84 12.40 7.64
N TRP A 183 -10.56 13.37 6.76
CA TRP A 183 -11.59 13.94 5.89
C TRP A 183 -12.01 13.00 4.77
N VAL A 184 -11.07 12.26 4.18
CA VAL A 184 -11.40 11.22 3.20
C VAL A 184 -12.32 10.18 3.83
N HIS A 185 -11.94 9.64 4.98
CA HIS A 185 -12.66 8.61 5.70
C HIS A 185 -14.04 9.10 6.17
N ARG A 186 -14.12 10.28 6.77
CA ARG A 186 -15.41 10.88 7.15
C ARG A 186 -16.32 11.10 5.93
N THR A 187 -15.76 11.49 4.78
CA THR A 187 -16.52 11.63 3.53
C THR A 187 -16.99 10.28 2.99
N LEU A 188 -16.18 9.23 3.12
CA LEU A 188 -16.55 7.86 2.77
C LEU A 188 -17.74 7.34 3.60
N HIS A 189 -18.01 7.94 4.76
CA HIS A 189 -19.19 7.66 5.59
C HIS A 189 -20.44 8.48 5.25
N VAL A 190 -20.38 9.40 4.28
CA VAL A 190 -21.58 10.07 3.75
C VAL A 190 -22.48 9.01 3.10
N PRO A 191 -23.80 8.93 3.41
CA PRO A 191 -24.63 7.77 3.07
C PRO A 191 -24.59 7.29 1.61
N ALA A 192 -24.56 8.23 0.65
CA ALA A 192 -24.49 7.91 -0.78
C ALA A 192 -23.14 7.29 -1.18
N ILE A 193 -22.05 7.80 -0.60
CA ILE A 193 -20.68 7.33 -0.85
C ILE A 193 -20.44 6.01 -0.11
N TYR A 194 -20.82 5.97 1.17
CA TYR A 194 -20.71 4.80 2.05
C TYR A 194 -21.28 3.55 1.42
N LYS A 195 -22.52 3.64 0.91
CA LYS A 195 -23.22 2.48 0.33
C LYS A 195 -22.41 1.81 -0.78
N VAL A 196 -21.64 2.57 -1.55
CA VAL A 196 -20.91 2.10 -2.73
C VAL A 196 -19.46 1.76 -2.42
N LEU A 197 -18.77 2.64 -1.70
CA LEU A 197 -17.33 2.57 -1.53
C LEU A 197 -16.92 1.89 -0.23
N HIS A 198 -17.54 2.27 0.89
CA HIS A 198 -16.98 1.95 2.21
C HIS A 198 -17.76 0.86 2.98
N LYS A 199 -19.05 0.67 2.66
CA LYS A 199 -19.85 -0.46 3.17
C LYS A 199 -19.21 -1.84 2.92
N PRO A 200 -18.56 -2.12 1.77
CA PRO A 200 -17.84 -3.38 1.57
C PRO A 200 -16.74 -3.65 2.60
N HIS A 201 -16.11 -2.61 3.15
CA HIS A 201 -15.15 -2.70 4.22
C HIS A 201 -15.85 -2.89 5.58
N HIS A 202 -16.87 -2.07 5.87
CA HIS A 202 -17.63 -2.16 7.12
C HIS A 202 -18.53 -3.39 7.29
N LYS A 203 -18.65 -4.24 6.27
CA LYS A 203 -19.33 -5.53 6.43
C LYS A 203 -18.60 -6.44 7.44
N TRP A 204 -17.30 -6.21 7.65
CA TRP A 204 -16.51 -6.85 8.70
C TRP A 204 -16.68 -6.06 10.00
N ILE A 205 -17.76 -6.34 10.73
CA ILE A 205 -18.09 -5.61 11.98
C ILE A 205 -17.10 -5.95 13.10
N ILE A 206 -16.65 -7.22 13.15
CA ILE A 206 -15.58 -7.69 14.01
C ILE A 206 -14.41 -8.05 13.09
N PRO A 207 -13.67 -7.06 12.58
CA PRO A 207 -12.62 -7.31 11.59
C PRO A 207 -11.50 -8.16 12.20
N THR A 208 -10.82 -8.95 11.36
CA THR A 208 -9.48 -9.45 11.69
C THR A 208 -8.45 -8.56 11.00
N PRO A 209 -7.14 -8.66 11.32
CA PRO A 209 -6.11 -7.90 10.60
C PRO A 209 -6.11 -8.16 9.07
N TRP A 210 -6.69 -9.28 8.61
CA TRP A 210 -6.90 -9.55 7.18
C TRP A 210 -7.91 -8.59 6.52
N ALA A 211 -8.80 -7.95 7.28
CA ALA A 211 -9.78 -6.98 6.76
C ALA A 211 -9.16 -5.64 6.36
N SER A 212 -7.93 -5.36 6.81
CA SER A 212 -7.25 -4.06 6.67
C SER A 212 -7.16 -3.52 5.25
N HIS A 213 -7.21 -4.39 4.23
CA HIS A 213 -7.18 -4.01 2.81
C HIS A 213 -8.38 -4.54 2.03
N ALA A 214 -9.40 -5.04 2.72
CA ALA A 214 -10.60 -5.62 2.14
C ALA A 214 -11.61 -4.53 1.69
N PHE A 215 -11.12 -3.57 0.89
CA PHE A 215 -11.85 -2.38 0.45
C PHE A 215 -12.48 -2.54 -0.93
N ASN A 216 -13.36 -1.60 -1.28
CA ASN A 216 -13.52 -1.19 -2.67
C ASN A 216 -12.19 -0.56 -3.15
N PRO A 217 -11.71 -0.83 -4.38
CA PRO A 217 -10.44 -0.25 -4.84
C PRO A 217 -10.38 1.28 -4.81
N ILE A 218 -11.49 1.97 -5.07
CA ILE A 218 -11.54 3.44 -5.02
C ILE A 218 -11.43 3.93 -3.58
N ASP A 219 -12.03 3.21 -2.63
CA ASP A 219 -11.91 3.51 -1.19
C ASP A 219 -10.45 3.40 -0.74
N GLY A 220 -9.82 2.25 -0.99
CA GLY A 220 -8.41 2.03 -0.65
C GLY A 220 -7.47 3.04 -1.33
N TYR A 221 -7.74 3.41 -2.59
CA TYR A 221 -6.98 4.46 -3.28
C TYR A 221 -7.18 5.84 -2.63
N LEU A 222 -8.42 6.26 -2.36
CA LEU A 222 -8.67 7.57 -1.76
C LEU A 222 -8.00 7.71 -0.40
N GLN A 223 -8.00 6.65 0.41
CA GLN A 223 -7.32 6.63 1.70
C GLN A 223 -5.78 6.61 1.57
N SER A 224 -5.21 6.10 0.47
CA SER A 224 -3.75 6.10 0.25
C SER A 224 -3.21 7.40 -0.36
N VAL A 225 -4.04 8.16 -1.10
CA VAL A 225 -3.64 9.41 -1.78
C VAL A 225 -2.85 10.37 -0.89
N PRO A 226 -3.23 10.63 0.38
CA PRO A 226 -2.50 11.58 1.23
C PRO A 226 -1.01 11.26 1.40
N TYR A 227 -0.64 9.98 1.46
CA TYR A 227 0.76 9.56 1.59
C TYR A 227 1.57 9.93 0.35
N HIS A 228 1.00 9.70 -0.82
CA HIS A 228 1.64 10.02 -2.10
C HIS A 228 1.66 11.52 -2.34
N LEU A 229 0.56 12.22 -2.07
CA LEU A 229 0.44 13.66 -2.25
C LEU A 229 1.48 14.43 -1.43
N PHE A 230 1.81 13.98 -0.21
CA PHE A 230 2.76 14.66 0.66
C PHE A 230 4.08 14.97 -0.04
N ILE A 231 4.68 13.99 -0.73
CA ILE A 231 6.00 14.15 -1.35
C ILE A 231 5.99 15.01 -2.62
N PHE A 232 4.82 15.38 -3.16
CA PHE A 232 4.72 16.35 -4.25
C PHE A 232 4.58 17.79 -3.73
N ILE A 233 4.17 17.96 -2.47
CA ILE A 233 3.97 19.27 -1.83
C ILE A 233 5.19 19.63 -0.98
N PHE A 234 5.70 18.70 -0.19
CA PHE A 234 6.75 18.93 0.81
C PHE A 234 7.99 18.07 0.54
N PRO A 235 9.20 18.59 0.80
CA PRO A 235 10.40 17.80 0.67
C PRO A 235 10.48 16.74 1.76
N LEU A 236 10.80 15.51 1.39
CA LEU A 236 10.94 14.38 2.31
C LEU A 236 12.16 13.55 1.92
N HIS A 237 12.92 13.10 2.91
CA HIS A 237 14.07 12.25 2.65
C HIS A 237 13.62 10.88 2.12
N ARG A 238 14.21 10.38 1.04
CA ARG A 238 13.71 9.17 0.34
C ARG A 238 13.66 7.92 1.21
N TRP A 239 14.67 7.73 2.07
CA TRP A 239 14.67 6.59 3.00
C TRP A 239 13.63 6.74 4.10
N LEU A 240 13.36 7.98 4.54
CA LEU A 240 12.28 8.23 5.49
C LEU A 240 10.93 7.97 4.83
N TYR A 241 10.72 8.42 3.58
CA TYR A 241 9.51 8.12 2.84
C TYR A 241 9.27 6.61 2.69
N LEU A 242 10.32 5.83 2.36
CA LEU A 242 10.22 4.36 2.31
C LEU A 242 9.88 3.75 3.67
N GLY A 243 10.52 4.24 4.75
CA GLY A 243 10.20 3.82 6.12
C GLY A 243 8.76 4.15 6.51
N MET A 244 8.28 5.35 6.15
CA MET A 244 6.89 5.75 6.36
C MET A 244 5.94 4.87 5.56
N PHE A 245 6.25 4.54 4.30
CA PHE A 245 5.43 3.64 3.48
C PHE A 245 5.24 2.26 4.15
N VAL A 246 6.29 1.70 4.76
CA VAL A 246 6.20 0.46 5.54
C VAL A 246 5.38 0.66 6.81
N PHE A 247 5.66 1.75 7.56
CA PHE A 247 4.94 2.07 8.80
C PHE A 247 3.43 2.22 8.58
N VAL A 248 2.99 2.95 7.55
CA VAL A 248 1.56 3.17 7.31
C VAL A 248 0.84 1.87 6.96
N ASN A 249 1.48 0.96 6.23
CA ASN A 249 0.93 -0.36 5.94
C ASN A 249 0.82 -1.21 7.21
N PHE A 250 1.89 -1.24 8.03
CA PHE A 250 1.86 -1.90 9.33
C PHE A 250 0.72 -1.35 10.20
N TRP A 251 0.62 -0.03 10.33
CA TRP A 251 -0.36 0.61 11.19
C TRP A 251 -1.79 0.34 10.73
N SER A 252 -2.07 0.47 9.43
CA SER A 252 -3.37 0.15 8.85
C SER A 252 -3.78 -1.28 9.13
N ILE A 253 -2.84 -2.23 9.19
CA ILE A 253 -3.14 -3.61 9.57
C ILE A 253 -3.40 -3.73 11.08
N PHE A 254 -2.52 -3.15 11.89
CA PHE A 254 -2.56 -3.24 13.35
C PHE A 254 -3.87 -2.72 13.95
N ILE A 255 -4.41 -1.60 13.44
CA ILE A 255 -5.68 -1.06 13.96
C ILE A 255 -6.90 -1.97 13.70
N HIS A 256 -6.81 -2.98 12.84
CA HIS A 256 -7.89 -3.92 12.53
C HIS A 256 -7.89 -5.20 13.38
N ASP A 257 -7.06 -5.29 14.42
CA ASP A 257 -6.97 -6.48 15.27
C ASP A 257 -8.18 -6.74 16.20
N SER A 258 -9.21 -5.89 16.15
CA SER A 258 -10.39 -5.94 17.04
C SER A 258 -10.04 -5.97 18.54
N ASP A 259 -8.85 -5.51 18.89
CA ASP A 259 -8.36 -5.54 20.26
C ASP A 259 -8.83 -4.31 21.04
N MET A 260 -9.35 -4.54 22.25
CA MET A 260 -9.97 -3.53 23.11
C MET A 260 -9.15 -3.30 24.39
N ILE A 261 -7.83 -3.18 24.25
CA ILE A 261 -6.95 -2.76 25.34
C ILE A 261 -7.25 -1.29 25.66
N THR A 262 -7.75 -1.03 26.88
CA THR A 262 -8.12 0.30 27.37
C THR A 262 -7.35 0.68 28.62
N GLY A 263 -7.27 1.97 28.94
CA GLY A 263 -6.63 2.50 30.15
C GLY A 263 -5.12 2.76 30.04
N HIS A 264 -4.53 2.67 28.85
CA HIS A 264 -3.12 3.00 28.66
C HIS A 264 -2.90 4.52 28.44
N PRO A 265 -1.76 5.10 28.84
CA PRO A 265 -1.58 6.56 28.85
C PRO A 265 -1.74 7.25 27.48
N LEU A 266 -1.47 6.52 26.40
CA LEU A 266 -1.51 7.02 25.03
C LEU A 266 -2.90 6.93 24.39
N GLU A 267 -3.88 6.28 25.02
CA GLU A 267 -5.21 6.03 24.44
C GLU A 267 -5.95 7.35 24.12
N SER A 268 -5.71 8.40 24.90
CA SER A 268 -6.36 9.69 24.64
C SER A 268 -5.81 10.41 23.40
N VAL A 269 -4.62 10.04 22.91
CA VAL A 269 -3.90 10.73 21.82
C VAL A 269 -3.79 9.86 20.56
N ILE A 270 -3.54 8.56 20.73
CA ILE A 270 -3.33 7.60 19.64
C ILE A 270 -4.65 6.90 19.31
N ASN A 271 -5.05 6.97 18.05
CA ASN A 271 -6.18 6.21 17.50
C ASN A 271 -5.71 4.78 17.19
N GLY A 272 -5.75 3.93 18.21
CA GLY A 272 -5.31 2.53 18.14
C GLY A 272 -6.42 1.52 17.82
N PRO A 273 -6.14 0.21 17.94
CA PRO A 273 -7.09 -0.86 17.62
C PRO A 273 -8.44 -0.75 18.33
N ALA A 274 -8.45 -0.31 19.60
CA ALA A 274 -9.68 -0.15 20.36
C ALA A 274 -10.60 0.93 19.77
N HIS A 275 -10.03 2.05 19.33
CA HIS A 275 -10.77 3.14 18.71
C HIS A 275 -11.37 2.72 17.36
N HIS A 276 -10.57 2.02 16.54
CA HIS A 276 -11.01 1.53 15.24
C HIS A 276 -12.02 0.38 15.36
N THR A 277 -11.93 -0.44 16.41
CA THR A 277 -12.97 -1.42 16.74
C THR A 277 -14.30 -0.73 17.01
N LEU A 278 -14.31 0.34 17.82
CA LEU A 278 -15.52 1.15 18.02
C LEU A 278 -16.01 1.78 16.71
N HIS A 279 -15.09 2.21 15.84
CA HIS A 279 -15.44 2.72 14.52
C HIS A 279 -16.19 1.66 13.68
N HIS A 280 -15.71 0.41 13.64
CA HIS A 280 -16.41 -0.69 12.96
C HIS A 280 -17.75 -1.08 13.62
N LEU A 281 -17.94 -0.80 14.90
CA LEU A 281 -19.18 -1.09 15.62
C LEU A 281 -20.24 0.01 15.46
N TYR A 282 -19.84 1.28 15.44
CA TYR A 282 -20.74 2.43 15.47
C TYR A 282 -20.76 3.27 14.18
N PHE A 283 -19.79 3.09 13.28
CA PHE A 283 -19.63 3.73 11.96
C PHE A 283 -19.49 5.26 11.95
N THR A 284 -19.75 5.94 13.06
CA THR A 284 -19.89 7.41 13.11
C THR A 284 -18.86 8.10 14.00
N VAL A 285 -17.86 7.35 14.44
CA VAL A 285 -16.87 7.80 15.43
C VAL A 285 -15.46 7.38 15.01
N ASN A 286 -14.43 8.07 15.53
CA ASN A 286 -13.02 7.70 15.41
C ASN A 286 -12.54 7.48 13.97
N TYR A 287 -12.71 8.48 13.09
CA TYR A 287 -12.31 8.41 11.68
C TYR A 287 -10.80 8.59 11.44
N GLY A 288 -10.04 9.11 12.41
CA GLY A 288 -8.60 9.35 12.28
C GLY A 288 -7.81 8.06 12.06
N GLN A 289 -6.61 8.18 11.49
CA GLN A 289 -5.78 7.01 11.17
C GLN A 289 -4.85 6.68 12.34
N TYR A 290 -4.11 7.67 12.84
CA TYR A 290 -3.07 7.49 13.87
C TYR A 290 -3.42 8.19 15.16
N PHE A 291 -4.12 9.32 15.08
CA PHE A 291 -4.33 10.21 16.22
C PHE A 291 -5.81 10.57 16.41
N THR A 292 -6.15 11.00 17.62
CA THR A 292 -7.53 11.31 18.02
C THR A 292 -7.89 12.78 17.83
N TRP A 293 -6.92 13.66 17.55
CA TRP A 293 -7.14 15.11 17.57
C TRP A 293 -8.16 15.57 16.52
N ALA A 294 -8.11 15.03 15.30
CA ALA A 294 -9.04 15.41 14.23
C ALA A 294 -10.47 15.01 14.58
N ASP A 295 -10.65 13.83 15.19
CA ASP A 295 -11.94 13.39 15.74
C ASP A 295 -12.44 14.28 16.88
N ARG A 296 -11.55 14.76 17.76
CA ARG A 296 -11.92 15.67 18.85
C ARG A 296 -12.41 17.01 18.31
N VAL A 297 -11.68 17.58 17.37
CA VAL A 297 -12.05 18.84 16.70
C VAL A 297 -13.34 18.65 15.89
N GLY A 298 -13.45 17.56 15.15
CA GLY A 298 -14.59 17.24 14.30
C GLY A 298 -15.80 16.65 15.02
N LYS A 299 -15.75 16.53 16.36
CA LYS A 299 -16.81 16.01 17.23
C LYS A 299 -17.26 14.57 16.88
N SER A 300 -16.31 13.75 16.44
CA SER A 300 -16.50 12.31 16.16
C SER A 300 -15.70 11.43 17.11
N TYR A 301 -15.02 12.00 18.10
CA TYR A 301 -14.23 11.23 19.07
C TYR A 301 -15.12 10.41 20.02
N ARG A 302 -14.82 9.12 20.13
CA ARG A 302 -15.38 8.22 21.15
C ARG A 302 -14.25 7.47 21.86
N GLN A 303 -14.11 7.76 23.15
CA GLN A 303 -13.16 7.09 24.03
C GLN A 303 -13.49 5.59 24.10
N PRO A 304 -12.51 4.69 23.92
CA PRO A 304 -12.69 3.28 24.22
C PRO A 304 -12.78 3.03 25.73
N GLU A 305 -13.69 2.15 26.10
CA GLU A 305 -13.93 1.72 27.47
C GLU A 305 -14.09 0.20 27.49
N SER A 306 -13.67 -0.46 28.57
CA SER A 306 -13.82 -1.91 28.73
C SER A 306 -15.28 -2.37 28.71
N SER A 307 -16.22 -1.48 29.04
CA SER A 307 -17.66 -1.69 28.95
C SER A 307 -18.18 -1.82 27.51
N LEU A 308 -17.40 -1.36 26.52
CA LEU A 308 -17.73 -1.37 25.09
C LEU A 308 -17.05 -2.50 24.33
N ASP A 309 -16.33 -3.39 25.01
CA ASP A 309 -15.61 -4.50 24.40
C ASP A 309 -16.59 -5.54 23.82
N PRO A 310 -16.56 -5.84 22.49
CA PRO A 310 -17.42 -6.86 21.89
C PRO A 310 -17.19 -8.26 22.47
N MET A 311 -16.08 -8.49 23.18
CA MET A 311 -15.82 -9.74 23.88
C MET A 311 -16.84 -10.03 24.99
N LEU A 312 -17.49 -8.99 25.54
CA LEU A 312 -18.55 -9.16 26.54
C LEU A 312 -19.74 -9.94 25.98
N GLU A 313 -20.13 -9.70 24.72
CA GLU A 313 -21.24 -10.41 24.07
C GLU A 313 -20.94 -11.91 23.94
N VAL A 314 -19.72 -12.26 23.54
CA VAL A 314 -19.28 -13.66 23.47
C VAL A 314 -19.24 -14.33 24.84
N LYS A 315 -18.74 -13.62 25.88
CA LYS A 315 -18.70 -14.15 27.25
C LYS A 315 -20.12 -14.42 27.77
N ALA A 316 -21.05 -13.50 27.54
CA ALA A 316 -22.46 -13.65 27.92
C ALA A 316 -23.10 -14.87 27.22
N LEU A 317 -22.88 -15.04 25.91
CA LEU A 317 -23.38 -16.19 25.16
C LEU A 317 -22.77 -17.52 25.61
N LYS A 318 -21.50 -17.52 26.03
CA LYS A 318 -20.86 -18.70 26.59
C LYS A 318 -21.47 -19.08 27.96
N ALA A 319 -21.74 -18.09 28.81
CA ALA A 319 -22.39 -18.30 30.11
C ALA A 319 -23.82 -18.86 29.93
N ALA A 320 -24.62 -18.27 29.04
CA ALA A 320 -25.99 -18.71 28.76
C ALA A 320 -26.09 -20.13 28.17
N LYS A 321 -25.01 -20.67 27.59
CA LYS A 321 -24.96 -22.07 27.09
C LYS A 321 -24.50 -23.07 28.14
N ALA A 322 -23.97 -22.60 29.27
CA ALA A 322 -23.50 -23.42 30.37
C ALA A 322 -24.55 -23.64 31.46
N GLU A 323 -25.64 -22.86 31.43
CA GLU A 323 -26.86 -23.00 32.23
C GLU A 323 -27.85 -23.98 31.58
#